data_AF-A0A2E6GMR2-F1
#
_entry.id   AF-A0A2E6GMR2-F1
#
_cell.length_a   1.000
_cell.length_b   1.000
_cell.length_c   1.000
_cell.angle_alpha   90.00
_cell.angle_beta   90.00
_cell.angle_gamma   90.00
#
_symmetry.space_group_name_H-M   'P 1'
#
loop_
_entity.id
_entity.type
_entity.pdbx_description
1 polymer ?
#
loop_
_entity_poly.entity_id
_entity_poly.type
_entity_poly.pdbx_seq_one_letter_code
_entity_poly.pdbx_strand_id
1 'polypeptide(L)'
;MAITISEDELLNMEPELLARLQKYLREQRGMSGPGGSKSASSGEARKSDSWQVPGVFNGDLILSNYSDPSMGHVGVLVEQGGRAYFARRWRLTDPVKDVVTLAVKYGLDRLWRSGHPRDEYLLPRGAKSELGSPHIGFSGTNDKRWLFVLGQEAGPPDINLITIQRTDNERHIRDIFGDEHKVRDLKDLEKGKWMQEMRGGRNLFIHPDDLEMVLTEIKKRKP
;
A
#
# COMPACT_ATOMS: atom_id res chain seq x y z
N MET A 1 -24.51 8.85 -28.89
CA MET A 1 -23.44 8.25 -29.69
C MET A 1 -22.24 8.06 -28.79
N ALA A 2 -21.69 6.85 -28.71
CA ALA A 2 -20.44 6.60 -27.98
C ALA A 2 -19.29 6.68 -28.98
N ILE A 3 -18.32 7.56 -28.74
CA ILE A 3 -17.09 7.60 -29.52
C ILE A 3 -16.15 6.56 -28.89
N THR A 4 -15.65 5.63 -29.71
CA THR A 4 -14.65 4.64 -29.28
C THR A 4 -13.32 5.07 -29.88
N ILE A 5 -12.30 5.24 -29.04
CA ILE A 5 -10.94 5.57 -29.45
C ILE A 5 -10.08 4.34 -29.16
N SER A 6 -9.37 3.84 -30.16
CA SER A 6 -8.46 2.71 -30.03
C SER A 6 -7.15 3.09 -29.31
N GLU A 7 -6.42 2.08 -28.84
CA GLU A 7 -5.15 2.27 -28.15
C GLU A 7 -4.08 2.87 -29.09
N ASP A 8 -4.04 2.44 -30.34
CA ASP A 8 -3.14 2.99 -31.36
C ASP A 8 -3.44 4.46 -31.68
N GLU A 9 -4.71 4.87 -31.67
CA GLU A 9 -5.10 6.27 -31.86
C GLU A 9 -4.70 7.15 -30.67
N LEU A 10 -4.68 6.60 -29.45
CA LEU A 10 -4.21 7.32 -28.26
C LEU A 10 -2.70 7.49 -28.27
N LEU A 11 -1.95 6.45 -28.67
CA LEU A 11 -0.49 6.47 -28.70
C LEU A 11 0.06 7.41 -29.77
N ASN A 12 -0.66 7.58 -30.88
CA ASN A 12 -0.28 8.46 -31.98
C ASN A 12 -1.01 9.82 -31.93
N MET A 13 -1.73 10.13 -30.85
CA MET A 13 -2.45 11.39 -30.70
C MET A 13 -1.48 12.55 -30.51
N GLU A 14 -1.73 13.68 -31.18
CA GLU A 14 -0.92 14.88 -30.94
C GLU A 14 -1.00 15.31 -29.46
N PRO A 15 0.12 15.75 -28.85
CA PRO A 15 0.17 16.09 -27.43
C PRO A 15 -0.87 17.13 -26.98
N GLU A 16 -1.13 18.14 -27.82
CA GLU A 16 -2.13 19.17 -27.52
C GLU A 16 -3.57 18.61 -27.53
N LEU A 17 -3.85 17.70 -28.45
CA LEU A 17 -5.16 17.04 -28.55
C LEU A 17 -5.38 16.09 -27.39
N LEU A 18 -4.35 15.34 -26.99
CA LEU A 18 -4.38 14.46 -25.82
C LEU A 18 -4.64 15.26 -24.53
N ALA A 19 -3.98 16.41 -24.36
CA ALA A 19 -4.20 17.30 -23.23
C ALA A 19 -5.65 17.84 -23.19
N ARG A 20 -6.20 18.22 -24.34
CA ARG A 20 -7.61 18.65 -24.47
C ARG A 20 -8.60 17.52 -24.14
N LEU A 21 -8.36 16.31 -24.63
CA LEU A 21 -9.18 15.14 -24.34
C LEU A 21 -9.16 14.81 -22.84
N GLN A 22 -7.99 14.82 -22.20
CA GLN A 22 -7.86 14.59 -20.76
C GLN A 22 -8.61 15.66 -19.94
N LYS A 23 -8.53 16.93 -20.34
CA LYS A 23 -9.28 18.03 -19.72
C LYS A 23 -10.79 17.83 -19.86
N TYR A 24 -11.26 17.55 -21.07
CA TYR A 24 -12.68 17.31 -21.35
C TYR A 24 -13.24 16.14 -20.53
N LEU A 25 -12.51 15.02 -20.43
CA LEU A 25 -12.94 13.86 -19.64
C LEU A 25 -13.00 14.16 -18.14
N ARG A 26 -12.11 15.01 -17.61
CA ARG A 26 -12.18 15.48 -16.21
C ARG A 26 -13.41 16.36 -15.98
N GLU A 27 -13.71 17.26 -16.90
CA GLU A 27 -14.87 18.16 -16.83
C GLU A 27 -16.19 17.37 -16.93
N GLN A 28 -16.29 16.39 -17.83
CA GLN A 28 -17.46 15.52 -17.95
C GLN A 28 -17.70 14.67 -16.69
N ARG A 29 -16.63 14.22 -16.02
CA ARG A 29 -16.74 13.54 -14.71
C ARG A 29 -17.19 14.47 -13.60
N GLY A 30 -16.87 15.77 -13.68
CA GLY A 30 -17.31 16.78 -12.72
C GLY A 30 -18.73 17.30 -12.96
N MET A 31 -19.26 17.22 -14.19
CA MET A 31 -20.59 17.74 -14.54
C MET A 31 -21.73 16.71 -14.39
N SER A 32 -21.43 15.46 -14.01
CA SER A 32 -22.44 14.43 -13.79
C SER A 32 -22.90 14.37 -12.33
N GLY A 33 -23.79 15.29 -11.94
CA GLY A 33 -24.70 15.14 -10.80
C GLY A 33 -25.55 16.39 -10.55
N PRO A 34 -26.83 16.31 -10.09
CA PRO A 34 -27.68 15.14 -9.85
C PRO A 34 -29.01 15.18 -10.67
N GLY A 35 -29.31 14.12 -11.43
CA GLY A 35 -30.61 13.92 -12.10
C GLY A 35 -31.18 12.58 -11.69
N GLY A 36 -32.33 12.60 -11.01
CA GLY A 36 -32.89 11.47 -10.27
C GLY A 36 -33.18 10.24 -11.12
N SER A 37 -32.65 9.11 -10.66
CA SER A 37 -33.23 7.80 -10.89
C SER A 37 -33.31 7.11 -9.54
N LYS A 38 -34.54 6.89 -9.06
CA LYS A 38 -34.84 5.94 -7.99
C LYS A 38 -34.47 4.55 -8.51
N SER A 39 -33.21 4.20 -8.43
CA SER A 39 -32.73 2.84 -8.60
C SER A 39 -32.45 2.30 -7.20
N ALA A 40 -32.87 1.06 -7.00
CA ALA A 40 -32.76 0.34 -5.74
C ALA A 40 -31.34 0.45 -5.17
N SER A 41 -31.23 0.66 -3.86
CA SER A 41 -29.99 0.70 -3.12
C SER A 41 -29.29 -0.67 -3.14
N SER A 42 -28.63 -1.00 -4.25
CA SER A 42 -27.47 -1.87 -4.21
C SER A 42 -26.34 -1.02 -3.65
N GLY A 43 -25.95 -1.28 -2.41
CA GLY A 43 -24.90 -0.52 -1.76
C GLY A 43 -23.62 -0.56 -2.60
N GLU A 44 -23.21 0.58 -3.15
CA GLU A 44 -21.89 0.71 -3.75
C GLU A 44 -20.86 0.85 -2.63
N ALA A 45 -19.72 0.16 -2.79
CA ALA A 45 -18.60 0.28 -1.88
C ALA A 45 -18.16 1.74 -1.73
N ARG A 46 -17.91 2.18 -0.50
CA ARG A 46 -17.64 3.57 -0.17
C ARG A 46 -16.19 3.75 0.25
N LYS A 47 -15.51 4.66 -0.45
CA LYS A 47 -14.22 5.24 -0.06
C LYS A 47 -14.46 6.34 0.97
N SER A 48 -13.73 6.32 2.08
CA SER A 48 -13.75 7.38 3.11
C SER A 48 -12.34 7.71 3.58
N ASP A 49 -12.19 8.80 4.33
CA ASP A 49 -10.94 9.21 5.00
C ASP A 49 -9.72 9.18 4.09
N SER A 50 -9.85 9.77 2.90
CA SER A 50 -8.76 9.76 1.93
C SER A 50 -7.60 10.64 2.41
N TRP A 51 -6.42 10.07 2.42
CA TRP A 51 -5.18 10.72 2.80
C TRP A 51 -4.21 10.67 1.62
N GLN A 52 -3.84 11.85 1.15
CA GLN A 52 -2.77 12.01 0.18
C GLN A 52 -1.44 12.02 0.92
N VAL A 53 -0.55 11.09 0.56
CA VAL A 53 0.69 10.88 1.31
C VAL A 53 1.65 12.06 1.05
N PRO A 54 2.10 12.77 2.09
CA PRO A 54 3.03 13.89 1.93
C PRO A 54 4.41 13.38 1.48
N GLY A 55 5.12 14.20 0.71
CA GLY A 55 6.49 13.89 0.25
C GLY A 55 6.58 12.99 -0.99
N VAL A 56 5.46 12.49 -1.52
CA VAL A 56 5.41 11.77 -2.81
C VAL A 56 5.20 12.76 -3.95
N PHE A 57 6.05 12.69 -4.98
CA PHE A 57 5.98 13.58 -6.14
C PHE A 57 4.61 13.49 -6.82
N ASN A 58 4.00 14.64 -7.14
CA ASN A 58 2.67 14.78 -7.75
C ASN A 58 1.50 14.17 -6.97
N GLY A 59 1.68 13.75 -5.72
CA GLY A 59 0.57 13.18 -4.95
C GLY A 59 0.08 11.84 -5.47
N ASP A 60 0.93 11.12 -6.19
CA ASP A 60 0.61 9.85 -6.85
C ASP A 60 0.49 8.67 -5.86
N LEU A 61 0.25 8.94 -4.58
CA LEU A 61 -0.02 7.93 -3.57
C LEU A 61 -1.15 8.41 -2.67
N ILE A 62 -2.28 7.71 -2.75
CA ILE A 62 -3.48 7.98 -1.96
C ILE A 62 -3.85 6.71 -1.21
N LEU A 63 -4.04 6.83 0.10
CA LEU A 63 -4.60 5.78 0.95
C LEU A 63 -5.99 6.22 1.41
N SER A 64 -6.93 5.30 1.50
CA SER A 64 -8.29 5.60 1.96
C SER A 64 -8.91 4.40 2.64
N ASN A 65 -9.80 4.63 3.60
CA ASN A 65 -10.60 3.54 4.16
C ASN A 65 -11.59 3.06 3.09
N TYR A 66 -11.73 1.75 2.97
CA TYR A 66 -12.62 1.11 2.03
C TYR A 66 -13.65 0.28 2.79
N SER A 67 -14.92 0.59 2.57
CA SER A 67 -16.05 -0.12 3.18
C SER A 67 -16.95 -0.75 2.12
N ASP A 68 -17.35 -1.98 2.37
CA ASP A 68 -18.37 -2.68 1.61
C ASP A 68 -19.70 -2.63 2.39
N PRO A 69 -20.82 -2.27 1.76
CA PRO A 69 -22.09 -2.10 2.47
C PRO A 69 -22.65 -3.38 3.10
N SER A 70 -22.18 -4.57 2.69
CA SER A 70 -22.54 -5.84 3.31
C SER A 70 -21.62 -6.25 4.46
N MET A 71 -20.36 -5.82 4.45
CA MET A 71 -19.32 -6.25 5.39
C MET A 71 -18.79 -5.14 6.31
N GLY A 72 -19.24 -3.90 6.13
CA GLY A 72 -18.70 -2.74 6.83
C GLY A 72 -17.29 -2.39 6.34
N HIS A 73 -16.39 -2.04 7.26
CA HIS A 73 -15.00 -1.70 6.93
C HIS A 73 -14.24 -2.95 6.46
N VAL A 74 -13.68 -2.87 5.25
CA VAL A 74 -12.98 -3.99 4.59
C VAL A 74 -11.47 -3.85 4.70
N GLY A 75 -10.94 -2.65 4.52
CA GLY A 75 -9.51 -2.47 4.35
C GLY A 75 -9.08 -1.03 4.06
N VAL A 76 -7.81 -0.88 3.71
CA VAL A 76 -7.28 0.36 3.15
C VAL A 76 -7.12 0.19 1.64
N LEU A 77 -7.79 1.04 0.86
CA LEU A 77 -7.55 1.18 -0.57
C LEU A 77 -6.28 2.00 -0.79
N VAL A 78 -5.32 1.40 -1.49
CA VAL A 78 -4.05 2.00 -1.90
C VAL A 78 -4.13 2.30 -3.40
N GLU A 79 -3.96 3.55 -3.77
CA GLU A 79 -3.96 4.03 -5.15
C GLU A 79 -2.62 4.69 -5.48
N GLN A 80 -1.94 4.19 -6.52
CA GLN A 80 -0.65 4.72 -6.96
C GLN A 80 -0.36 4.40 -8.43
N GLY A 81 0.01 5.42 -9.21
CA GLY A 81 0.43 5.27 -10.60
C GLY A 81 -0.65 4.64 -11.48
N GLY A 82 -1.92 5.00 -11.25
CA GLY A 82 -3.07 4.44 -11.95
C GLY A 82 -3.44 3.00 -11.56
N ARG A 83 -2.75 2.40 -10.58
CA ARG A 83 -3.10 1.09 -10.02
C ARG A 83 -3.76 1.24 -8.66
N ALA A 84 -4.66 0.32 -8.34
CA ALA A 84 -5.33 0.29 -7.05
C ALA A 84 -5.50 -1.14 -6.53
N TYR A 85 -5.33 -1.31 -5.23
CA TYR A 85 -5.66 -2.54 -4.52
C TYR A 85 -6.12 -2.21 -3.09
N PHE A 86 -6.82 -3.13 -2.45
CA PHE A 86 -7.17 -2.97 -1.03
C PHE A 86 -6.32 -3.92 -0.18
N ALA A 87 -5.70 -3.36 0.85
CA ALA A 87 -5.08 -4.09 1.92
C ALA A 87 -6.17 -4.48 2.93
N ARG A 88 -6.59 -5.75 2.89
CA ARG A 88 -7.72 -6.23 3.71
C ARG A 88 -7.40 -6.16 5.20
N ARG A 89 -8.42 -5.93 6.03
CA ARG A 89 -8.36 -5.81 7.51
C ARG A 89 -7.55 -4.63 8.05
N TRP A 90 -6.80 -3.93 7.19
CA TRP A 90 -6.13 -2.70 7.56
C TRP A 90 -7.12 -1.56 7.71
N ARG A 91 -6.80 -0.60 8.58
CA ARG A 91 -7.51 0.67 8.69
C ARG A 91 -6.50 1.79 8.63
N LEU A 92 -6.89 2.92 8.05
CA LEU A 92 -6.03 4.08 7.93
C LEU A 92 -5.95 4.86 9.25
N THR A 93 -5.30 4.27 10.24
CA THR A 93 -5.03 4.85 11.55
C THR A 93 -3.81 5.76 11.48
N ASP A 94 -3.60 6.60 12.49
CA ASP A 94 -2.42 7.47 12.55
C ASP A 94 -1.10 6.67 12.61
N PRO A 95 -0.98 5.55 13.36
CA PRO A 95 0.19 4.68 13.26
C PRO A 95 0.51 4.18 11.84
N VAL A 96 -0.51 3.84 11.03
CA VAL A 96 -0.31 3.46 9.63
C VAL A 96 0.22 4.65 8.82
N LYS A 97 -0.34 5.84 9.03
CA LYS A 97 0.16 7.06 8.36
C LYS A 97 1.59 7.39 8.78
N ASP A 98 1.96 7.18 10.03
CA ASP A 98 3.31 7.43 10.54
C ASP A 98 4.32 6.49 9.88
N VAL A 99 4.02 5.19 9.81
CA VAL A 99 4.87 4.21 9.11
C VAL A 99 5.01 4.56 7.62
N VAL A 100 3.91 4.91 6.94
CA VAL A 100 3.94 5.29 5.52
C VAL A 100 4.75 6.57 5.31
N THR A 101 4.56 7.58 6.15
CA THR A 101 5.31 8.85 6.09
C THR A 101 6.80 8.61 6.31
N LEU A 102 7.13 7.77 7.28
CA LEU A 102 8.51 7.35 7.54
C LEU A 102 9.09 6.60 6.34
N ALA A 103 8.37 5.66 5.74
CA ALA A 103 8.82 4.96 4.53
C ALA A 103 9.16 5.94 3.39
N VAL A 104 8.27 6.91 3.13
CA VAL A 104 8.46 7.93 2.09
C VAL A 104 9.68 8.82 2.39
N LYS A 105 9.89 9.24 3.65
CA LYS A 105 11.10 9.99 4.07
C LYS A 105 12.40 9.26 3.71
N TYR A 106 12.38 7.93 3.72
CA TYR A 106 13.53 7.09 3.36
C TYR A 106 13.53 6.63 1.89
N GLY A 107 12.64 7.18 1.05
CA GLY A 107 12.56 6.88 -0.38
C GLY A 107 11.92 5.52 -0.68
N LEU A 108 11.07 5.00 0.21
CA LEU A 108 10.32 3.75 0.05
C LEU A 108 8.85 4.07 -0.25
N ASP A 109 8.62 4.79 -1.35
CA ASP A 109 7.32 5.33 -1.73
C ASP A 109 6.47 4.38 -2.57
N ARG A 110 6.98 3.20 -2.95
CA ARG A 110 6.27 2.22 -3.80
C ARG A 110 5.59 1.15 -2.97
N LEU A 111 4.26 1.21 -2.95
CA LEU A 111 3.40 0.31 -2.18
C LEU A 111 2.94 -0.93 -2.96
N TRP A 112 3.24 -0.95 -4.26
CA TRP A 112 3.10 -2.13 -5.10
C TRP A 112 4.37 -2.33 -5.93
N ARG A 113 4.51 -3.52 -6.51
CA ARG A 113 5.60 -3.90 -7.42
C ARG A 113 5.09 -4.84 -8.50
N SER A 114 5.88 -5.06 -9.54
CA SER A 114 5.54 -6.02 -10.58
C SER A 114 5.23 -7.41 -10.00
N GLY A 115 4.01 -7.90 -10.24
CA GLY A 115 3.49 -9.16 -9.70
C GLY A 115 3.05 -9.15 -8.23
N HIS A 116 3.14 -8.01 -7.52
CA HIS A 116 2.65 -7.89 -6.14
C HIS A 116 2.00 -6.52 -5.82
N PRO A 117 0.81 -6.49 -5.19
CA PRO A 117 0.00 -7.64 -4.83
C PRO A 117 -0.38 -8.45 -6.07
N ARG A 118 -0.78 -9.71 -5.89
CA ARG A 118 -1.14 -10.57 -7.02
C ARG A 118 -2.19 -9.85 -7.87
N ASP A 119 -2.15 -10.04 -9.18
CA ASP A 119 -3.06 -9.32 -10.09
C ASP A 119 -4.54 -9.55 -9.76
N GLU A 120 -4.87 -10.68 -9.13
CA GLU A 120 -6.21 -11.00 -8.62
C GLU A 120 -6.69 -10.03 -7.52
N TYR A 121 -5.77 -9.33 -6.85
CA TYR A 121 -6.05 -8.36 -5.78
C TYR A 121 -6.17 -6.93 -6.33
N LEU A 122 -5.80 -6.69 -7.60
CA LEU A 122 -5.89 -5.39 -8.24
C LEU A 122 -7.34 -5.11 -8.68
N LEU A 123 -7.78 -3.87 -8.51
CA LEU A 123 -9.10 -3.44 -8.99
C LEU A 123 -9.14 -3.30 -10.52
N PRO A 124 -10.28 -3.58 -11.17
CA PRO A 124 -11.58 -3.96 -10.59
C PRO A 124 -11.74 -5.47 -10.31
N ARG A 125 -10.78 -6.31 -10.69
CA ARG A 125 -10.89 -7.78 -10.59
C ARG A 125 -10.93 -8.28 -9.13
N GLY A 126 -10.27 -7.57 -8.23
CA GLY A 126 -10.24 -7.87 -6.79
C GLY A 126 -11.51 -7.50 -6.02
N ALA A 127 -12.62 -7.09 -6.66
CA ALA A 127 -13.80 -6.53 -5.98
C ALA A 127 -14.44 -7.41 -4.88
N LYS A 128 -14.07 -8.69 -4.75
CA LYS A 128 -14.42 -9.48 -3.56
C LYS A 128 -13.47 -9.09 -2.42
N SER A 129 -13.97 -8.32 -1.47
CA SER A 129 -13.31 -7.90 -0.21
C SER A 129 -12.48 -8.98 0.53
N GLU A 130 -12.77 -10.25 0.33
CA GLU A 130 -12.02 -11.36 0.94
C GLU A 130 -10.67 -11.62 0.23
N LEU A 131 -10.57 -11.25 -1.04
CA LEU A 131 -9.39 -11.42 -1.90
C LEU A 131 -8.36 -10.30 -1.73
N GLY A 132 -8.49 -9.36 -0.79
CA GLY A 132 -7.52 -8.27 -0.69
C GLY A 132 -6.10 -8.72 -0.35
N SER A 133 -5.14 -7.84 -0.62
CA SER A 133 -3.77 -8.07 -0.15
C SER A 133 -3.75 -8.16 1.37
N PRO A 134 -3.14 -9.19 1.98
CA PRO A 134 -3.02 -9.26 3.44
C PRO A 134 -2.00 -8.27 4.01
N HIS A 135 -1.27 -7.54 3.15
CA HIS A 135 -0.20 -6.66 3.56
C HIS A 135 -0.14 -5.37 2.74
N ILE A 136 0.53 -4.37 3.31
CA ILE A 136 1.01 -3.16 2.64
C ILE A 136 2.53 -3.26 2.57
N GLY A 137 3.11 -3.38 1.38
CA GLY A 137 4.55 -3.49 1.21
C GLY A 137 5.22 -2.17 0.90
N PHE A 138 6.51 -2.04 1.19
CA PHE A 138 7.27 -0.80 0.98
C PHE A 138 8.56 -1.08 0.22
N SER A 139 8.74 -0.42 -0.91
CA SER A 139 9.94 -0.52 -1.75
C SER A 139 10.30 0.84 -2.35
N GLY A 140 11.55 0.99 -2.80
CA GLY A 140 11.98 2.23 -3.45
C GLY A 140 11.66 2.30 -4.95
N THR A 141 11.30 1.18 -5.57
CA THR A 141 10.96 1.09 -7.00
C THR A 141 10.01 -0.09 -7.22
N ASN A 142 9.13 0.00 -8.22
CA ASN A 142 8.16 -1.06 -8.55
C ASN A 142 8.81 -2.38 -9.02
N ASP A 143 10.12 -2.43 -9.29
CA ASP A 143 10.81 -3.66 -9.72
C ASP A 143 11.64 -4.32 -8.60
N LYS A 144 11.83 -3.61 -7.49
CA LYS A 144 12.60 -4.14 -6.34
C LYS A 144 11.70 -4.94 -5.42
N ARG A 145 12.31 -5.81 -4.63
CA ARG A 145 11.62 -6.47 -3.52
C ARG A 145 11.25 -5.45 -2.45
N TRP A 146 10.20 -5.73 -1.69
CA TRP A 146 9.87 -4.93 -0.52
C TRP A 146 11.00 -5.03 0.50
N LEU A 147 11.36 -3.88 1.06
CA LEU A 147 12.28 -3.83 2.17
C LEU A 147 11.59 -4.35 3.43
N PHE A 148 10.38 -3.86 3.66
CA PHE A 148 9.52 -4.28 4.74
C PHE A 148 8.05 -4.24 4.33
N VAL A 149 7.19 -4.87 5.11
CA VAL A 149 5.74 -4.89 4.95
C VAL A 149 5.05 -4.70 6.29
N LEU A 150 3.87 -4.09 6.24
CA LEU A 150 2.84 -4.21 7.26
C LEU A 150 1.99 -5.44 6.89
N GLY A 151 2.28 -6.59 7.51
CA GLY A 151 1.61 -7.86 7.21
C GLY A 151 0.55 -8.27 8.22
N GLN A 152 -0.14 -9.38 7.96
CA GLN A 152 -1.24 -9.87 8.79
C GLN A 152 -0.77 -10.24 10.21
N GLU A 153 0.48 -10.67 10.32
CA GLU A 153 1.19 -10.94 11.57
C GLU A 153 1.25 -9.72 12.50
N ALA A 154 1.23 -8.49 11.97
CA ALA A 154 1.22 -7.26 12.77
C ALA A 154 -0.06 -7.06 13.58
N GLY A 155 -1.09 -7.86 13.31
CA GLY A 155 -2.39 -7.75 13.94
C GLY A 155 -3.20 -6.54 13.44
N PRO A 156 -3.48 -6.42 12.12
CA PRO A 156 -4.28 -5.33 11.60
C PRO A 156 -5.60 -5.15 12.39
N PRO A 157 -6.03 -3.91 12.67
CA PRO A 157 -5.46 -2.65 12.18
C PRO A 157 -4.29 -2.12 13.02
N ASP A 158 -3.94 -2.78 14.12
CA ASP A 158 -2.85 -2.39 14.99
C ASP A 158 -1.51 -2.75 14.33
N ILE A 159 -0.48 -1.93 14.56
CA ILE A 159 0.88 -2.19 14.09
C ILE A 159 1.66 -2.66 15.29
N ASN A 160 1.63 -3.97 15.58
CA ASN A 160 2.41 -4.52 16.70
C ASN A 160 3.83 -4.92 16.27
N LEU A 161 4.06 -5.07 14.97
CA LEU A 161 5.36 -5.47 14.43
C LEU A 161 5.53 -5.00 12.99
N ILE A 162 6.80 -4.93 12.56
CA ILE A 162 7.19 -4.72 11.18
C ILE A 162 7.88 -5.97 10.66
N THR A 163 7.47 -6.41 9.47
CA THR A 163 8.08 -7.56 8.81
C THR A 163 9.09 -7.09 7.79
N ILE A 164 10.35 -7.44 8.00
CA ILE A 164 11.48 -7.08 7.15
C ILE A 164 11.88 -8.31 6.33
N GLN A 165 12.17 -8.09 5.04
CA GLN A 165 12.69 -9.14 4.19
C GLN A 165 14.10 -9.54 4.64
N ARG A 166 14.32 -10.84 4.88
CA ARG A 166 15.60 -11.34 5.40
C ARG A 166 16.78 -11.20 4.45
N THR A 167 16.60 -11.57 3.18
CA THR A 167 17.68 -11.89 2.22
C THR A 167 18.88 -10.94 2.29
N ASP A 168 18.61 -9.62 2.30
CA ASP A 168 19.65 -8.60 2.26
C ASP A 168 19.80 -7.84 3.59
N ASN A 169 18.96 -8.13 4.59
CA ASN A 169 18.85 -7.33 5.81
C ASN A 169 19.26 -8.05 7.10
N GLU A 170 19.41 -9.38 7.11
CA GLU A 170 19.71 -10.11 8.35
C GLU A 170 20.99 -9.60 9.04
N ARG A 171 22.06 -9.38 8.27
CA ARG A 171 23.30 -8.83 8.82
C ARG A 171 23.10 -7.43 9.41
N HIS A 172 22.30 -6.60 8.75
CA HIS A 172 22.00 -5.26 9.24
C HIS A 172 21.19 -5.29 10.54
N ILE A 173 20.20 -6.17 10.63
CA ILE A 173 19.40 -6.36 11.84
C ILE A 173 20.29 -6.85 13.00
N ARG A 174 21.19 -7.82 12.75
CA ARG A 174 22.16 -8.29 13.76
C ARG A 174 23.12 -7.19 14.21
N ASP A 175 23.59 -6.35 13.30
CA ASP A 175 24.49 -5.23 13.65
C ASP A 175 23.79 -4.19 14.54
N ILE A 176 22.48 -4.00 14.38
CA ILE A 176 21.69 -3.03 15.16
C ILE A 176 21.29 -3.59 16.53
N PHE A 177 20.77 -4.81 16.56
CA PHE A 177 20.09 -5.36 17.75
C PHE A 177 20.86 -6.50 18.43
N GLY A 178 21.95 -6.99 17.83
CA GLY A 178 22.70 -8.14 18.32
C GLY A 178 21.99 -9.47 18.03
N ASP A 179 21.94 -10.34 19.03
CA ASP A 179 21.43 -11.70 18.88
C ASP A 179 19.90 -11.75 18.76
N GLU A 180 19.43 -12.78 18.05
CA GLU A 180 18.00 -13.05 17.85
C GLU A 180 17.30 -13.31 19.20
N HIS A 181 16.19 -12.62 19.43
CA HIS A 181 15.33 -12.87 20.57
C HIS A 181 14.29 -13.95 20.25
N LYS A 182 14.29 -15.03 21.02
CA LYS A 182 13.35 -16.14 20.83
C LYS A 182 12.14 -15.95 21.72
N VAL A 183 11.06 -15.40 21.16
CA VAL A 183 9.74 -15.31 21.80
C VAL A 183 8.80 -16.40 21.28
N ARG A 184 7.85 -16.79 22.13
CA ARG A 184 6.81 -17.77 21.77
C ARG A 184 5.65 -17.10 21.01
N ASP A 185 5.31 -15.87 21.35
CA ASP A 185 4.29 -15.06 20.68
C ASP A 185 4.94 -13.79 20.10
N LEU A 186 4.56 -13.42 18.87
CA LEU A 186 5.05 -12.21 18.19
C LEU A 186 4.62 -10.93 18.91
N LYS A 187 3.51 -10.99 19.65
CA LYS A 187 2.97 -9.84 20.40
C LYS A 187 3.87 -9.43 21.57
N ASP A 188 4.73 -10.33 22.02
CA ASP A 188 5.65 -10.10 23.14
C ASP A 188 7.01 -9.54 22.66
N LEU A 189 7.14 -9.18 21.38
CA LEU A 189 8.37 -8.63 20.84
C LEU A 189 8.56 -7.18 21.33
N GLU A 190 9.43 -7.01 22.33
CA GLU A 190 9.77 -5.70 22.89
C GLU A 190 10.67 -4.88 21.96
N LYS A 191 10.64 -3.56 22.16
CA LYS A 191 11.56 -2.61 21.54
C LYS A 191 13.03 -2.99 21.76
N GLY A 192 13.85 -2.81 20.73
CA GLY A 192 15.28 -3.15 20.73
C GLY A 192 15.55 -4.64 20.54
N LYS A 193 14.52 -5.44 20.32
CA LYS A 193 14.63 -6.88 20.06
C LYS A 193 14.14 -7.20 18.65
N TRP A 194 14.66 -8.27 18.10
CA TRP A 194 14.25 -8.79 16.80
C TRP A 194 14.13 -10.31 16.86
N MET A 195 13.38 -10.87 15.93
CA MET A 195 13.25 -12.31 15.82
C MET A 195 13.14 -12.76 14.36
N GLN A 196 13.50 -14.00 14.08
CA GLN A 196 13.32 -14.60 12.77
C GLN A 196 12.05 -15.45 12.74
N GLU A 197 11.39 -15.46 11.59
CA GLU A 197 10.29 -16.39 11.33
C GLU A 197 10.75 -17.85 11.43
N MET A 198 10.09 -18.64 12.28
CA MET A 198 10.48 -20.04 12.53
C MET A 198 10.24 -20.97 11.34
N ARG A 199 9.23 -20.70 10.50
CA ARG A 199 8.83 -21.55 9.36
C ARG A 199 8.88 -20.77 8.07
N GLY A 200 9.71 -21.22 7.12
CA GLY A 200 9.98 -20.50 5.87
C GLY A 200 11.22 -19.61 5.95
N GLY A 201 11.47 -18.98 7.12
CA GLY A 201 12.73 -18.34 7.46
C GLY A 201 13.14 -17.20 6.55
N ARG A 202 12.17 -16.53 5.90
CA ARG A 202 12.43 -15.43 4.95
C ARG A 202 12.11 -14.05 5.52
N ASN A 203 11.49 -14.02 6.69
CA ASN A 203 11.02 -12.82 7.35
C ASN A 203 11.75 -12.61 8.67
N LEU A 204 12.03 -11.33 8.96
CA LEU A 204 12.53 -10.82 10.23
C LEU A 204 11.45 -9.94 10.82
N PHE A 205 11.25 -10.00 12.13
CA PHE A 205 10.27 -9.17 12.83
C PHE A 205 10.98 -8.23 13.78
N ILE A 206 10.57 -6.97 13.79
CA ILE A 206 11.03 -5.93 14.70
C ILE A 206 9.83 -5.19 15.31
N HIS A 207 10.06 -4.50 16.43
CA HIS A 207 9.09 -3.57 16.98
C HIS A 207 8.95 -2.32 16.08
N PRO A 208 7.74 -1.74 15.91
CA PRO A 208 7.51 -0.58 15.04
C PRO A 208 8.37 0.63 15.38
N ASP A 209 8.58 0.90 16.68
CA ASP A 209 9.42 2.01 17.16
C ASP A 209 10.88 1.93 16.69
N ASP A 210 11.35 0.74 16.29
CA ASP A 210 12.71 0.56 15.83
C ASP A 210 12.87 0.73 14.31
N LEU A 211 11.76 0.93 13.58
CA LEU A 211 11.77 1.03 12.12
C LEU A 211 12.69 2.16 11.62
N GLU A 212 12.61 3.36 12.22
CA GLU A 212 13.45 4.49 11.77
C GLU A 212 14.95 4.20 11.92
N MET A 213 15.33 3.53 13.01
CA MET A 213 16.70 3.12 13.27
C MET A 213 17.19 2.16 12.17
N VAL A 214 16.36 1.16 11.83
CA VAL A 214 16.66 0.19 10.78
C VAL A 214 16.76 0.84 9.41
N LEU A 215 15.81 1.71 9.04
CA LEU A 215 15.84 2.43 7.77
C LEU A 215 17.08 3.33 7.65
N THR A 216 17.49 3.96 8.75
CA THR A 216 18.71 4.77 8.82
C THR A 216 19.95 3.95 8.55
N GLU A 217 20.08 2.79 9.18
CA GLU A 217 21.25 1.93 9.00
C GLU A 217 21.31 1.31 7.59
N ILE A 218 20.17 0.87 7.06
CA ILE A 218 20.08 0.34 5.69
C ILE A 218 20.46 1.42 4.66
N LYS A 219 20.04 2.67 4.87
CA LYS A 219 20.36 3.78 3.96
C LYS A 219 21.85 4.14 3.96
N LYS A 220 22.54 4.08 5.11
CA LYS A 220 23.99 4.36 5.18
C LYS A 220 24.84 3.39 4.35
N ARG A 221 24.36 2.15 4.18
CA ARG A 221 25.15 1.05 3.61
C ARG A 221 24.82 0.73 2.16
N LYS A 222 23.76 1.32 1.60
CA LYS A 222 23.47 1.25 0.16
C LYS A 222 24.15 2.45 -0.52
N PRO A 223 25.23 2.23 -1.28
CA PRO A 223 25.88 3.30 -2.04
C PRO A 223 24.98 3.87 -3.14
#